data_AF-A0AAW1W450-F1
#
_entry.id   AF-A0AAW1W450-F1
#
_cell.length_a   1.000
_cell.length_b   1.000
_cell.length_c   1.000
_cell.angle_alpha   90.00
_cell.angle_beta   90.00
_cell.angle_gamma   90.00
#
_symmetry.space_group_name_H-M   'P 1'
#
loop_
_entity.id
_entity.type
_entity.pdbx_description
1 polymer ?
#
loop_
_entity_poly.entity_id
_entity_poly.type
_entity_poly.pdbx_seq_one_letter_code
_entity_poly.pdbx_strand_id
1 'polypeptide(L)'
;MAHRRGKREREKSGVAETETRKRKMGERREADSNSKKTTPKWPTIKPKQNVQITRLKDNDLFTVQNFFTSAESKAFTKVAESIGFAHQGSLGPTKGEAYRDNDRISVNDPVLADTIWNSGLNKLFSDIKIQGQVAVGLNPNIRFYRYKAGQRFGRHIDESVDLEDGRLTHYTLLIYLSGGFKPKAKNDVSTPRDSSSEPLVGGETVFYGSRNSVVAEVAPAEGMALLHIHGHKCMLHEARNVTKGIKYVFRSDVVFA
;
A
#
# COMPACT_ATOMS: atom_id res chain seq x y z
N MET A 1 91.36 0.39 34.28
CA MET A 1 92.14 0.48 33.02
C MET A 1 91.23 0.98 31.90
N ALA A 2 91.70 2.05 31.23
CA ALA A 2 91.42 2.55 29.88
C ALA A 2 90.00 2.49 29.22
N HIS A 3 89.49 3.71 28.97
CA HIS A 3 88.81 4.23 27.77
C HIS A 3 88.30 3.28 26.65
N ARG A 4 87.06 3.54 26.17
CA ARG A 4 86.84 4.30 24.91
C ARG A 4 85.36 4.68 24.67
N ARG A 5 85.20 5.88 24.11
CA ARG A 5 83.97 6.53 23.63
C ARG A 5 83.40 5.81 22.39
N GLY A 6 82.07 5.73 22.30
CA GLY A 6 81.31 5.53 21.08
C GLY A 6 80.05 6.40 21.12
N LYS A 7 79.86 7.26 20.12
CA LYS A 7 78.82 8.28 19.98
C LYS A 7 77.86 7.82 18.88
N ARG A 8 76.55 7.95 19.09
CA ARG A 8 75.40 8.02 18.14
C ARG A 8 74.18 7.45 18.87
N GLU A 9 72.94 7.92 18.74
CA GLU A 9 72.31 9.07 18.11
C GLU A 9 70.93 9.15 18.78
N ARG A 10 70.35 10.35 18.86
CA ARG A 10 69.06 10.60 19.53
C ARG A 10 67.91 10.14 18.64
N GLU A 11 66.99 9.35 19.19
CA GLU A 11 65.58 9.35 18.77
C GLU A 11 64.68 9.38 20.00
N LYS A 12 63.97 10.51 20.16
CA LYS A 12 62.88 10.67 21.14
C LYS A 12 61.59 10.26 20.43
N SER A 13 60.97 9.17 20.88
CA SER A 13 59.61 8.81 20.53
C SER A 13 58.62 9.74 21.26
N GLY A 14 58.13 10.74 20.55
CA GLY A 14 57.01 11.59 20.98
C GLY A 14 55.67 10.91 20.71
N VAL A 15 54.80 10.97 21.70
CA VAL A 15 53.38 10.58 21.64
C VAL A 15 52.67 11.48 20.63
N ALA A 16 51.95 10.89 19.68
CA ALA A 16 51.11 11.60 18.73
C ALA A 16 49.63 11.26 18.98
N GLU A 17 48.91 12.21 19.57
CA GLU A 17 47.45 12.32 19.50
C GLU A 17 47.01 12.36 18.03
N THR A 18 46.02 11.56 17.67
CA THR A 18 45.42 11.59 16.32
C THR A 18 44.08 12.32 16.38
N GLU A 19 44.08 13.55 15.88
CA GLU A 19 42.88 14.35 15.61
C GLU A 19 42.00 13.66 14.54
N THR A 20 40.74 13.39 14.88
CA THR A 20 39.71 13.02 13.90
C THR A 20 39.22 14.23 13.12
N ARG A 21 39.65 14.36 11.85
CA ARG A 21 39.10 15.32 10.87
C ARG A 21 37.90 14.72 10.10
N LYS A 22 36.78 15.43 10.21
CA LYS A 22 35.54 15.46 9.40
C LYS A 22 35.61 14.80 8.00
N ARG A 23 34.57 14.03 7.67
CA ARG A 23 33.99 14.00 6.32
C ARG A 23 32.49 14.29 6.39
N LYS A 24 32.14 15.47 5.89
CA LYS A 24 30.78 15.97 5.64
C LYS A 24 30.26 15.21 4.40
N MET A 25 29.29 14.32 4.58
CA MET A 25 28.70 13.57 3.47
C MET A 25 27.72 14.48 2.73
N GLY A 26 28.01 14.69 1.45
CA GLY A 26 27.41 15.73 0.61
C GLY A 26 25.94 15.53 0.31
N GLU A 27 25.25 16.66 0.20
CA GLU A 27 23.96 16.84 -0.46
C GLU A 27 24.02 16.21 -1.86
N ARG A 28 23.18 15.19 -2.10
CA ARG A 28 22.93 14.70 -3.45
C ARG A 28 21.99 15.69 -4.13
N ARG A 29 22.51 16.34 -5.16
CA ARG A 29 21.76 17.18 -6.09
C ARG A 29 20.62 16.38 -6.69
N GLU A 30 19.39 16.83 -6.47
CA GLU A 30 18.24 16.42 -7.28
C GLU A 30 18.50 16.88 -8.71
N ALA A 31 18.60 15.92 -9.62
CA ALA A 31 18.60 16.19 -11.04
C ALA A 31 17.18 16.56 -11.44
N ASP A 32 16.98 17.85 -11.71
CA ASP A 32 15.75 18.45 -12.19
C ASP A 32 15.48 17.93 -13.62
N SER A 33 14.79 16.79 -13.72
CA SER A 33 14.29 16.28 -15.00
C SER A 33 12.90 16.86 -15.25
N ASN A 34 12.89 18.00 -15.92
CA ASN A 34 11.70 18.67 -16.43
C ASN A 34 11.07 17.84 -17.56
N SER A 35 10.47 16.69 -17.21
CA SER A 35 9.50 16.00 -18.04
C SER A 35 8.13 16.55 -17.67
N LYS A 36 7.42 17.11 -18.65
CA LYS A 36 6.01 17.48 -18.51
C LYS A 36 5.24 16.22 -18.11
N LYS A 37 5.03 15.99 -16.80
CA LYS A 37 4.22 14.89 -16.29
C LYS A 37 2.78 15.14 -16.72
N THR A 38 2.37 14.48 -17.79
CA THR A 38 0.95 14.38 -18.10
C THR A 38 0.30 13.59 -16.97
N THR A 39 -0.69 14.19 -16.33
CA THR A 39 -1.49 13.48 -15.34
C THR A 39 -2.17 12.29 -16.02
N PRO A 40 -2.06 11.07 -15.46
CA PRO A 40 -2.68 9.91 -16.07
C PRO A 40 -4.19 10.12 -16.18
N LYS A 41 -4.75 9.86 -17.35
CA LYS A 41 -6.19 9.92 -17.56
C LYS A 41 -6.82 8.64 -17.02
N TRP A 42 -7.30 8.70 -15.77
CA TRP A 42 -8.02 7.61 -15.13
C TRP A 42 -9.38 7.34 -15.79
N PRO A 43 -9.87 6.10 -15.77
CA PRO A 43 -11.17 5.77 -16.31
C PRO A 43 -12.30 6.40 -15.50
N THR A 44 -13.41 6.69 -16.17
CA THR A 44 -14.63 7.19 -15.51
C THR A 44 -15.24 6.13 -14.61
N ILE A 45 -15.70 6.54 -13.44
CA ILE A 45 -16.39 5.69 -12.48
C ILE A 45 -17.88 6.02 -12.50
N LYS A 46 -18.72 5.00 -12.59
CA LYS A 46 -20.18 5.17 -12.49
C LYS A 46 -20.60 5.28 -11.01
N PRO A 47 -21.64 6.07 -10.69
CA PRO A 47 -22.23 6.07 -9.36
C PRO A 47 -22.65 4.66 -8.93
N LYS A 48 -22.31 4.29 -7.70
CA LYS A 48 -22.59 3.01 -7.06
C LYS A 48 -23.94 3.11 -6.36
N GLN A 49 -24.92 2.40 -6.90
CA GLN A 49 -26.26 2.29 -6.31
C GLN A 49 -26.35 1.01 -5.48
N ASN A 50 -27.08 1.05 -4.36
CA ASN A 50 -27.39 -0.11 -3.51
C ASN A 50 -26.15 -0.87 -3.02
N VAL A 51 -25.14 -0.13 -2.57
CA VAL A 51 -23.89 -0.66 -2.06
C VAL A 51 -24.15 -1.36 -0.72
N GLN A 52 -23.91 -2.68 -0.66
CA GLN A 52 -24.19 -3.50 0.53
C GLN A 52 -22.89 -3.79 1.30
N ILE A 53 -22.88 -3.46 2.59
CA ILE A 53 -21.78 -3.74 3.49
C ILE A 53 -21.90 -5.17 4.04
N THR A 54 -20.82 -5.95 3.96
CA THR A 54 -20.67 -7.20 4.71
C THR A 54 -19.64 -6.99 5.81
N ARG A 55 -20.10 -6.95 7.07
CA ARG A 55 -19.25 -6.73 8.24
C ARG A 55 -18.55 -8.02 8.63
N LEU A 56 -17.23 -7.98 8.69
CA LEU A 56 -16.39 -9.10 9.15
C LEU A 56 -16.00 -8.92 10.63
N LYS A 57 -15.87 -7.66 11.07
CA LYS A 57 -15.72 -7.27 12.48
C LYS A 57 -16.29 -5.87 12.66
N ASP A 58 -17.57 -5.78 13.05
CA ASP A 58 -18.29 -4.53 13.31
C ASP A 58 -18.03 -3.45 12.24
N ASN A 59 -17.68 -2.23 12.67
CA ASN A 59 -17.19 -1.17 11.78
C ASN A 59 -15.69 -1.28 11.50
N ASP A 60 -14.93 -2.01 12.31
CA ASP A 60 -13.46 -2.10 12.20
C ASP A 60 -13.00 -2.82 10.92
N LEU A 61 -13.81 -3.72 10.37
CA LEU A 61 -13.48 -4.48 9.17
C LEU A 61 -14.75 -4.88 8.40
N PHE A 62 -14.85 -4.44 7.15
CA PHE A 62 -15.98 -4.77 6.31
C PHE A 62 -15.62 -4.78 4.82
N THR A 63 -16.42 -5.50 4.04
CA THR A 63 -16.29 -5.55 2.58
C THR A 63 -17.52 -5.00 1.90
N VAL A 64 -17.34 -4.60 0.66
CA VAL A 64 -18.35 -4.08 -0.22
C VAL A 64 -18.22 -4.79 -1.56
N GLN A 65 -19.18 -5.64 -1.87
CA GLN A 65 -19.16 -6.42 -3.10
C GLN A 65 -19.50 -5.55 -4.31
N ASN A 66 -18.85 -5.82 -5.44
CA ASN A 66 -19.11 -5.14 -6.72
C ASN A 66 -19.01 -3.60 -6.62
N PHE A 67 -18.08 -3.08 -5.81
CA PHE A 67 -17.83 -1.65 -5.73
C PHE A 67 -17.32 -1.12 -7.06
N PHE A 68 -16.33 -1.76 -7.67
CA PHE A 68 -16.04 -1.57 -9.10
C PHE A 68 -16.73 -2.65 -9.93
N THR A 69 -17.17 -2.26 -11.12
CA THR A 69 -17.53 -3.20 -12.18
C THR A 69 -16.25 -3.78 -12.78
N SER A 70 -16.36 -4.94 -13.44
CA SER A 70 -15.19 -5.52 -14.11
C SER A 70 -14.60 -4.59 -15.19
N ALA A 71 -15.46 -3.86 -15.91
CA ALA A 71 -14.99 -2.89 -16.90
C ALA A 71 -14.14 -1.77 -16.27
N GLU A 72 -14.53 -1.26 -15.10
CA GLU A 72 -13.75 -0.26 -14.36
C GLU A 72 -12.45 -0.87 -13.83
N SER A 73 -12.50 -2.06 -13.20
CA SER A 73 -11.32 -2.78 -12.70
C SER A 73 -10.27 -2.99 -13.79
N LYS A 74 -10.69 -3.54 -14.95
CA LYS A 74 -9.82 -3.75 -16.11
C LYS A 74 -9.25 -2.43 -16.66
N ALA A 75 -10.07 -1.37 -16.73
CA ALA A 75 -9.62 -0.08 -17.23
C ALA A 75 -8.57 0.56 -16.29
N PHE A 76 -8.76 0.49 -14.97
CA PHE A 76 -7.76 0.94 -13.99
C PHE A 76 -6.47 0.14 -14.10
N THR A 77 -6.56 -1.19 -14.17
CA THR A 77 -5.38 -2.06 -14.36
C THR A 77 -4.62 -1.72 -15.63
N LYS A 78 -5.32 -1.46 -16.75
CA LYS A 78 -4.69 -1.06 -18.02
C LYS A 78 -3.93 0.27 -17.90
N VAL A 79 -4.54 1.27 -17.27
CA VAL A 79 -3.88 2.57 -17.05
C VAL A 79 -2.67 2.42 -16.12
N ALA A 80 -2.82 1.68 -15.02
CA ALA A 80 -1.72 1.42 -14.09
C ALA A 80 -0.53 0.71 -14.76
N GLU A 81 -0.77 -0.33 -15.56
CA GLU A 81 0.27 -0.98 -16.36
C GLU A 81 0.95 -0.01 -17.34
N SER A 82 0.20 0.90 -17.97
CA SER A 82 0.77 1.90 -18.88
C SER A 82 1.63 2.97 -18.18
N ILE A 83 1.35 3.28 -16.91
CA ILE A 83 2.19 4.16 -16.08
C ILE A 83 3.51 3.46 -15.72
N GLY A 84 3.45 2.14 -15.51
CA GLY A 84 4.59 1.31 -15.11
C GLY A 84 4.74 1.23 -13.59
N PHE A 85 4.89 0.02 -13.08
CA PHE A 85 5.09 -0.21 -11.65
C PHE A 85 6.58 -0.23 -11.29
N ALA A 86 6.91 0.40 -10.16
CA ALA A 86 8.23 0.30 -9.56
C ALA A 86 8.24 -0.82 -8.51
N HIS A 87 9.23 -1.70 -8.57
CA HIS A 87 9.39 -2.76 -7.58
C HIS A 87 9.67 -2.16 -6.19
N GLN A 88 9.04 -2.71 -5.17
CA GLN A 88 9.23 -2.38 -3.76
C GLN A 88 9.57 -3.68 -3.02
N GLY A 89 10.87 -3.94 -2.92
CA GLY A 89 11.42 -5.04 -2.14
C GLY A 89 12.07 -4.51 -0.86
N SER A 90 11.80 -5.16 0.27
CA SER A 90 12.67 -5.08 1.45
C SER A 90 13.71 -6.21 1.37
N LEU A 91 14.99 -5.94 1.63
CA LEU A 91 16.05 -6.98 1.74
C LEU A 91 15.81 -7.97 2.91
N GLY A 92 14.73 -7.76 3.66
CA GLY A 92 14.33 -8.41 4.90
C GLY A 92 13.65 -7.35 5.77
N PRO A 93 12.83 -7.74 6.77
CA PRO A 93 12.39 -6.78 7.77
C PRO A 93 13.63 -6.22 8.48
N THR A 94 13.98 -4.95 8.24
CA THR A 94 14.79 -4.22 9.23
C THR A 94 14.03 -4.25 10.55
N LYS A 95 14.70 -4.09 11.69
CA LYS A 95 14.04 -4.19 13.00
C LYS A 95 12.86 -3.19 13.08
N GLY A 96 11.64 -3.71 13.01
CA GLY A 96 10.40 -2.92 13.04
C GLY A 96 9.68 -2.74 11.69
N GLU A 97 10.29 -3.16 10.57
CA GLU A 97 9.62 -3.14 9.26
C GLU A 97 9.04 -4.51 8.91
N ALA A 98 7.93 -4.53 8.17
CA ALA A 98 7.38 -5.77 7.65
C ALA A 98 8.04 -6.13 6.32
N TYR A 99 8.24 -7.44 6.09
CA TYR A 99 8.70 -7.96 4.80
C TYR A 99 7.78 -7.49 3.68
N ARG A 100 8.31 -6.83 2.66
CA ARG A 100 7.57 -6.34 1.51
C ARG A 100 8.21 -6.85 0.22
N ASP A 101 7.38 -7.42 -0.62
CA ASP A 101 7.70 -7.75 -2.00
C ASP A 101 6.44 -7.54 -2.84
N ASN A 102 6.41 -6.39 -3.53
CA ASN A 102 5.34 -6.04 -4.46
C ASN A 102 5.83 -4.97 -5.44
N ASP A 103 5.12 -4.78 -6.55
CA ASP A 103 5.33 -3.60 -7.37
C ASP A 103 4.28 -2.52 -7.01
N ARG A 104 4.65 -1.24 -7.10
CA ARG A 104 3.83 -0.11 -6.67
C ARG A 104 3.88 1.07 -7.66
N ILE A 105 2.74 1.71 -7.81
CA ILE A 105 2.60 3.10 -8.29
C ILE A 105 2.11 3.95 -7.12
N SER A 106 2.62 5.17 -7.00
CA SER A 106 2.13 6.18 -6.06
C SER A 106 1.86 7.46 -6.83
N VAL A 107 0.65 7.99 -6.72
CA VAL A 107 0.25 9.25 -7.34
C VAL A 107 -0.44 10.11 -6.28
N ASN A 108 -0.25 11.42 -6.37
CA ASN A 108 -1.04 12.38 -5.60
C ASN A 108 -2.12 12.96 -6.52
N ASP A 109 -3.35 12.49 -6.40
CA ASP A 109 -4.44 12.80 -7.32
C ASP A 109 -5.75 13.09 -6.56
N PRO A 110 -5.98 14.37 -6.19
CA PRO A 110 -7.18 14.78 -5.45
C PRO A 110 -8.46 14.60 -6.28
N VAL A 111 -8.39 14.74 -7.61
CA VAL A 111 -9.56 14.60 -8.48
C VAL A 111 -10.04 13.15 -8.51
N LEU A 112 -9.12 12.19 -8.62
CA LEU A 112 -9.45 10.78 -8.52
C LEU A 112 -9.96 10.41 -7.12
N ALA A 113 -9.34 10.93 -6.06
CA ALA A 113 -9.79 10.71 -4.69
C ALA A 113 -11.24 11.17 -4.49
N ASP A 114 -11.56 12.39 -4.92
CA ASP A 114 -12.93 12.94 -4.86
C ASP A 114 -13.90 12.15 -5.74
N THR A 115 -13.46 11.70 -6.93
CA THR A 115 -14.30 10.89 -7.83
C THR A 115 -14.69 9.56 -7.17
N ILE A 116 -13.74 8.87 -6.53
CA ILE A 116 -13.99 7.60 -5.83
C ILE A 116 -14.89 7.84 -4.63
N TRP A 117 -14.61 8.88 -3.83
CA TRP A 117 -15.39 9.24 -2.65
C TRP A 117 -16.87 9.48 -2.99
N ASN A 118 -17.11 10.32 -4.00
CA ASN A 118 -18.43 10.71 -4.45
C ASN A 118 -19.13 9.64 -5.31
N SER A 119 -18.43 8.58 -5.72
CA SER A 119 -19.06 7.47 -6.44
C SER A 119 -20.10 6.72 -5.59
N GLY A 120 -20.10 6.90 -4.27
CA GLY A 120 -21.03 6.24 -3.35
C GLY A 120 -20.35 5.72 -2.09
N LEU A 121 -19.02 5.84 -2.00
CA LEU A 121 -18.27 5.50 -0.79
C LEU A 121 -18.67 6.38 0.40
N ASN A 122 -18.90 7.68 0.15
CA ASN A 122 -19.38 8.64 1.16
C ASN A 122 -20.63 8.16 1.92
N LYS A 123 -21.57 7.52 1.22
CA LYS A 123 -22.81 6.98 1.81
C LYS A 123 -22.55 5.83 2.78
N LEU A 124 -21.46 5.08 2.61
CA LEU A 124 -21.11 3.98 3.51
C LEU A 124 -20.59 4.48 4.87
N PHE A 125 -20.13 5.73 4.91
CA PHE A 125 -19.53 6.34 6.08
C PHE A 125 -20.44 7.36 6.78
N SER A 126 -21.69 7.56 6.31
CA SER A 126 -22.60 8.55 6.90
C SER A 126 -22.84 8.34 8.39
N ASP A 127 -22.84 7.07 8.82
CA ASP A 127 -23.18 6.66 10.18
C ASP A 127 -21.95 6.28 11.01
N ILE A 128 -20.74 6.43 10.45
CA ILE A 128 -19.49 6.07 11.12
C ILE A 128 -18.83 7.35 11.66
N LYS A 129 -18.74 7.44 12.98
CA LYS A 129 -18.01 8.49 13.69
C LYS A 129 -16.83 7.92 14.45
N ILE A 130 -15.69 8.61 14.41
CA ILE A 130 -14.50 8.26 15.20
C ILE A 130 -14.13 9.47 16.02
N GLN A 131 -14.16 9.32 17.35
CA GLN A 131 -13.80 10.41 18.29
C GLN A 131 -14.57 11.73 18.02
N GLY A 132 -15.82 11.62 17.57
CA GLY A 132 -16.66 12.78 17.23
C GLY A 132 -16.51 13.29 15.80
N GLN A 133 -15.45 12.90 15.09
CA GLN A 133 -15.20 13.27 13.69
C GLN A 133 -16.01 12.40 12.72
N VAL A 134 -16.28 12.98 11.54
CA VAL A 134 -16.99 12.31 10.44
C VAL A 134 -16.05 12.12 9.25
N ALA A 135 -16.32 11.13 8.42
CA ALA A 135 -15.55 10.94 7.19
C ALA A 135 -15.87 12.05 6.17
N VAL A 136 -14.82 12.67 5.62
CA VAL A 136 -14.95 13.84 4.72
C VAL A 136 -14.40 13.60 3.33
N GLY A 137 -13.62 12.55 3.11
CA GLY A 137 -13.00 12.29 1.81
C GLY A 137 -12.02 11.13 1.82
N LEU A 138 -11.25 11.05 0.73
CA LEU A 138 -10.13 10.13 0.59
C LEU A 138 -8.80 10.88 0.58
N ASN A 139 -7.74 10.24 1.05
CA ASN A 139 -6.38 10.75 0.96
C ASN A 139 -5.97 10.79 -0.53
N PRO A 140 -5.51 11.94 -1.06
CA PRO A 140 -5.10 12.08 -2.45
C PRO A 140 -3.87 11.23 -2.80
N ASN A 141 -3.11 10.74 -1.81
CA ASN A 141 -2.02 9.79 -2.01
C ASN A 141 -2.56 8.38 -2.33
N ILE A 142 -2.85 8.17 -3.61
CA ILE A 142 -3.38 6.93 -4.15
C ILE A 142 -2.23 6.02 -4.55
N ARG A 143 -2.38 4.73 -4.23
CA ARG A 143 -1.41 3.70 -4.60
C ARG A 143 -2.06 2.60 -5.40
N PHE A 144 -1.34 2.09 -6.38
CA PHE A 144 -1.69 0.83 -7.03
C PHE A 144 -0.62 -0.19 -6.68
N TYR A 145 -1.04 -1.38 -6.29
CA TYR A 145 -0.17 -2.51 -6.02
C TYR A 145 -0.36 -3.58 -7.07
N ARG A 146 0.76 -4.20 -7.46
CA ARG A 146 0.79 -5.42 -8.27
C ARG A 146 1.61 -6.47 -7.54
N TYR A 147 1.05 -7.67 -7.41
CA TYR A 147 1.74 -8.83 -6.85
C TYR A 147 1.70 -9.97 -7.89
N LYS A 148 2.87 -10.39 -8.34
CA LYS A 148 3.07 -11.57 -9.19
C LYS A 148 3.26 -12.81 -8.31
N ALA A 149 3.25 -13.99 -8.92
CA ALA A 149 3.55 -15.24 -8.21
C ALA A 149 4.86 -15.13 -7.40
N GLY A 150 4.82 -15.53 -6.13
CA GLY A 150 5.92 -15.43 -5.16
C GLY A 150 5.91 -14.15 -4.31
N GLN A 151 5.22 -13.09 -4.76
CA GLN A 151 5.19 -11.80 -4.09
C GLN A 151 4.14 -11.76 -2.95
N ARG A 152 4.45 -11.01 -1.89
CA ARG A 152 3.59 -10.86 -0.69
C ARG A 152 3.95 -9.60 0.11
N PHE A 153 3.06 -9.21 1.01
CA PHE A 153 3.36 -8.22 2.03
C PHE A 153 3.09 -8.83 3.40
N GLY A 154 4.16 -9.07 4.17
CA GLY A 154 4.09 -9.72 5.48
C GLY A 154 3.31 -8.90 6.51
N ARG A 155 3.10 -9.52 7.67
CA ARG A 155 2.29 -8.95 8.77
C ARG A 155 2.76 -7.55 9.17
N HIS A 156 1.83 -6.59 9.17
CA HIS A 156 2.06 -5.19 9.52
C HIS A 156 0.79 -4.55 10.11
N ILE A 157 0.98 -3.32 10.59
CA ILE A 157 -0.04 -2.37 10.97
C ILE A 157 0.04 -1.20 9.99
N ASP A 158 -1.11 -0.67 9.59
CA ASP A 158 -1.18 0.60 8.86
C ASP A 158 -1.35 1.74 9.88
N GLU A 159 -0.59 2.82 9.69
CA GLU A 159 -0.62 4.00 10.55
C GLU A 159 -1.54 5.08 9.99
N SER A 160 -2.11 5.89 10.89
CA SER A 160 -2.85 7.09 10.51
C SER A 160 -1.92 8.14 9.90
N VAL A 161 -2.42 8.84 8.88
CA VAL A 161 -1.72 9.94 8.22
C VAL A 161 -2.39 11.24 8.61
N ASP A 162 -1.61 12.15 9.19
CA ASP A 162 -2.01 13.54 9.47
C ASP A 162 -1.95 14.34 8.16
N LEU A 163 -3.09 14.94 7.79
CA LEU A 163 -3.25 15.77 6.59
C LEU A 163 -3.39 17.26 6.95
N GLU A 164 -2.96 17.63 8.14
CA GLU A 164 -3.05 18.98 8.72
C GLU A 164 -4.51 19.40 9.01
N ASP A 165 -4.67 20.50 9.75
CA ASP A 165 -5.97 21.09 10.11
C ASP A 165 -6.94 20.12 10.82
N GLY A 166 -6.39 19.19 11.62
CA GLY A 166 -7.19 18.20 12.35
C GLY A 166 -7.73 17.07 11.48
N ARG A 167 -7.30 16.96 10.22
CA ARG A 167 -7.69 15.88 9.31
C ARG A 167 -6.77 14.68 9.47
N LEU A 168 -7.35 13.53 9.79
CA LEU A 168 -6.60 12.30 10.01
C LEU A 168 -7.22 11.14 9.22
N THR A 169 -6.39 10.25 8.69
CA THR A 169 -6.93 9.02 8.07
C THR A 169 -7.23 7.97 9.14
N HIS A 170 -8.37 7.30 9.06
CA HIS A 170 -8.75 6.23 10.00
C HIS A 170 -9.09 4.87 9.37
N TYR A 171 -9.35 4.81 8.07
CA TYR A 171 -9.55 3.54 7.38
C TYR A 171 -8.61 3.42 6.21
N THR A 172 -8.06 2.24 6.00
CA THR A 172 -7.49 1.83 4.72
C THR A 172 -8.62 1.37 3.81
N LEU A 173 -8.64 1.88 2.58
CA LEU A 173 -9.49 1.39 1.50
C LEU A 173 -8.64 0.58 0.53
N LEU A 174 -8.97 -0.69 0.35
CA LEU A 174 -8.42 -1.53 -0.71
C LEU A 174 -9.53 -1.88 -1.70
N ILE A 175 -9.34 -1.63 -3.00
CA ILE A 175 -10.23 -2.13 -4.05
C ILE A 175 -9.45 -3.15 -4.87
N TYR A 176 -9.90 -4.40 -4.86
CA TYR A 176 -9.28 -5.46 -5.64
C TYR A 176 -9.63 -5.28 -7.12
N LEU A 177 -8.63 -5.05 -7.98
CA LEU A 177 -8.83 -4.83 -9.41
C LEU A 177 -8.72 -6.12 -10.22
N SER A 178 -8.41 -7.23 -9.55
CA SER A 178 -8.33 -8.58 -10.10
C SER A 178 -8.66 -9.59 -9.01
N GLY A 179 -9.17 -10.75 -9.39
CA GLY A 179 -9.40 -11.86 -8.48
C GLY A 179 -10.50 -12.79 -8.95
N GLY A 180 -10.93 -13.69 -8.07
CA GLY A 180 -12.01 -14.61 -8.40
C GLY A 180 -13.30 -13.84 -8.70
N PHE A 181 -13.88 -14.06 -9.88
CA PHE A 181 -15.27 -13.70 -10.12
C PHE A 181 -16.15 -14.61 -9.27
N LYS A 182 -16.97 -14.03 -8.37
CA LYS A 182 -18.15 -14.75 -7.92
C LYS A 182 -19.22 -14.57 -9.00
N PRO A 183 -19.53 -15.59 -9.82
CA PRO A 183 -20.64 -15.47 -10.75
C PRO A 183 -21.93 -15.20 -9.96
N LYS A 184 -22.76 -14.28 -10.44
CA LYS A 184 -24.16 -14.22 -10.00
C LYS A 184 -24.77 -15.60 -10.21
N ALA A 185 -25.54 -16.07 -9.24
CA ALA A 185 -26.18 -17.37 -9.30
C ALA A 185 -27.05 -17.50 -10.56
N LYS A 186 -26.68 -18.49 -11.39
CA LYS A 186 -27.43 -19.17 -12.46
C LYS A 186 -27.91 -18.32 -13.66
N ASN A 187 -27.55 -18.85 -14.83
CA ASN A 187 -28.04 -18.56 -16.18
C ASN A 187 -27.48 -17.34 -16.89
N ASP A 188 -26.16 -17.33 -17.15
CA ASP A 188 -25.74 -16.79 -18.44
C ASP A 188 -24.55 -17.59 -19.00
N VAL A 189 -24.84 -18.32 -20.07
CA VAL A 189 -23.84 -18.98 -20.90
C VAL A 189 -23.26 -17.89 -21.80
N SER A 190 -21.93 -17.85 -21.90
CA SER A 190 -21.14 -17.00 -22.79
C SER A 190 -20.82 -15.57 -22.30
N THR A 191 -19.84 -15.47 -21.40
CA THR A 191 -18.86 -14.39 -21.54
C THR A 191 -17.57 -15.00 -22.12
N PRO A 192 -17.01 -14.46 -23.21
CA PRO A 192 -15.71 -14.90 -23.69
C PRO A 192 -14.71 -14.63 -22.58
N ARG A 193 -14.10 -15.68 -22.04
CA ARG A 193 -12.92 -15.52 -21.19
C ARG A 193 -11.87 -14.84 -22.06
N ASP A 194 -11.34 -13.70 -21.62
CA ASP A 194 -10.06 -13.22 -22.15
C ASP A 194 -9.04 -14.32 -21.86
N SER A 195 -8.74 -15.13 -22.88
CA SER A 195 -7.91 -16.35 -22.81
C SER A 195 -6.43 -16.10 -22.46
N SER A 196 -6.08 -14.93 -21.93
CA SER A 196 -4.70 -14.49 -21.69
C SER A 196 -4.35 -14.27 -20.22
N SER A 197 -5.29 -14.38 -19.28
CA SER A 197 -5.02 -14.19 -17.85
C SER A 197 -5.22 -15.48 -17.06
N GLU A 198 -4.13 -16.00 -16.50
CA GLU A 198 -4.21 -17.10 -15.54
C GLU A 198 -5.07 -16.71 -14.33
N PRO A 199 -5.90 -17.62 -13.80
CA PRO A 199 -6.70 -17.34 -12.63
C PRO A 199 -5.79 -16.97 -11.44
N LEU A 200 -6.15 -15.91 -10.72
CA LEU A 200 -5.47 -15.54 -9.49
C LEU A 200 -5.70 -16.60 -8.41
N VAL A 201 -4.62 -17.13 -7.84
CA VAL A 201 -4.65 -18.07 -6.71
C VAL A 201 -3.72 -17.56 -5.61
N GLY A 202 -4.20 -17.56 -4.36
CA GLY A 202 -3.52 -16.93 -3.24
C GLY A 202 -3.74 -15.41 -3.20
N GLY A 203 -2.91 -14.71 -2.45
CA GLY A 203 -2.99 -13.25 -2.35
C GLY A 203 -4.06 -12.75 -1.39
N GLU A 204 -4.57 -13.58 -0.47
CA GLU A 204 -5.58 -13.18 0.52
C GLU A 204 -5.08 -12.04 1.41
N THR A 205 -5.97 -11.11 1.77
CA THR A 205 -5.71 -10.18 2.87
C THR A 205 -6.21 -10.81 4.16
N VAL A 206 -5.32 -11.04 5.12
CA VAL A 206 -5.63 -11.78 6.35
C VAL A 206 -5.43 -10.90 7.56
N PHE A 207 -6.39 -10.91 8.47
CA PHE A 207 -6.40 -10.13 9.70
C PHE A 207 -6.26 -11.03 10.91
N TYR A 208 -5.44 -10.58 11.86
CA TYR A 208 -5.09 -11.32 13.06
C TYR A 208 -5.54 -10.58 14.31
N GLY A 209 -6.02 -11.36 15.30
CA GLY A 209 -6.40 -10.89 16.62
C GLY A 209 -5.37 -11.30 17.68
N SER A 210 -5.83 -11.41 18.92
CA SER A 210 -4.98 -11.81 20.05
C SER A 210 -4.37 -13.20 19.80
N ARG A 211 -3.13 -13.37 20.27
CA ARG A 211 -2.37 -14.64 20.14
C ARG A 211 -2.24 -15.14 18.68
N ASN A 212 -2.22 -14.24 17.70
CA ASN A 212 -2.14 -14.55 16.26
C ASN A 212 -3.32 -15.40 15.72
N SER A 213 -4.49 -15.36 16.37
CA SER A 213 -5.71 -15.97 15.84
C SER A 213 -6.17 -15.27 14.57
N VAL A 214 -6.61 -16.01 13.56
CA VAL A 214 -7.19 -15.42 12.34
C VAL A 214 -8.58 -14.89 12.67
N VAL A 215 -8.79 -13.60 12.48
CA VAL A 215 -10.09 -12.91 12.66
C VAL A 215 -10.89 -12.95 11.37
N ALA A 216 -10.22 -12.69 10.24
CA ALA A 216 -10.84 -12.69 8.93
C ALA A 216 -9.80 -12.98 7.85
N GLU A 217 -10.28 -13.59 6.77
CA GLU A 217 -9.50 -13.86 5.57
C GLU A 217 -10.33 -13.44 4.36
N VAL A 218 -9.79 -12.50 3.58
CA VAL A 218 -10.47 -11.88 2.44
C VAL A 218 -9.72 -12.26 1.18
N ALA A 219 -10.29 -13.23 0.44
CA ALA A 219 -9.80 -13.58 -0.89
C ALA A 219 -10.03 -12.42 -1.87
N PRO A 220 -9.07 -12.07 -2.74
CA PRO A 220 -9.27 -11.02 -3.73
C PRO A 220 -10.42 -11.41 -4.68
N ALA A 221 -11.44 -10.56 -4.73
CA ALA A 221 -12.55 -10.68 -5.65
C ALA A 221 -12.61 -9.40 -6.48
N GLU A 222 -12.56 -9.51 -7.80
CA GLU A 222 -12.50 -8.34 -8.68
C GLU A 222 -13.68 -7.39 -8.40
N GLY A 223 -13.34 -6.12 -8.23
CA GLY A 223 -14.26 -5.04 -7.92
C GLY A 223 -14.74 -4.98 -6.48
N MET A 224 -14.39 -5.92 -5.61
CA MET A 224 -14.69 -5.82 -4.19
C MET A 224 -13.83 -4.75 -3.52
N ALA A 225 -14.45 -3.89 -2.72
CA ALA A 225 -13.73 -3.04 -1.79
C ALA A 225 -13.67 -3.69 -0.41
N LEU A 226 -12.52 -3.54 0.26
CA LEU A 226 -12.24 -3.95 1.62
C LEU A 226 -11.84 -2.68 2.39
N LEU A 227 -12.50 -2.46 3.52
CA LEU A 227 -12.20 -1.37 4.42
C LEU A 227 -11.86 -1.92 5.80
N HIS A 228 -10.75 -1.46 6.35
CA HIS A 228 -10.34 -1.78 7.71
C HIS A 228 -9.81 -0.56 8.43
N ILE A 229 -10.15 -0.45 9.72
CA ILE A 229 -9.65 0.61 10.57
C ILE A 229 -8.13 0.48 10.73
N HIS A 230 -7.42 1.60 10.76
CA HIS A 230 -5.97 1.65 10.94
C HIS A 230 -5.57 2.64 12.06
N GLY A 231 -4.26 2.79 12.32
CA GLY A 231 -3.75 3.49 13.50
C GLY A 231 -3.96 2.69 14.80
N HIS A 232 -4.39 3.35 15.89
CA HIS A 232 -4.48 2.73 17.22
C HIS A 232 -5.37 1.47 17.29
N LYS A 233 -6.39 1.36 16.43
CA LYS A 233 -7.29 0.19 16.37
C LYS A 233 -6.94 -0.80 15.26
N CYS A 234 -5.83 -0.58 14.55
CA CYS A 234 -5.45 -1.43 13.43
C CYS A 234 -5.27 -2.88 13.87
N MET A 235 -5.83 -3.79 13.08
CA MET A 235 -5.56 -5.21 13.23
C MET A 235 -4.27 -5.56 12.49
N LEU A 236 -3.44 -6.40 13.10
CA LEU A 236 -2.27 -6.96 12.43
C LEU A 236 -2.76 -7.70 11.18
N HIS A 237 -2.20 -7.38 10.01
CA HIS A 237 -2.67 -7.96 8.77
C HIS A 237 -1.56 -8.17 7.75
N GLU A 238 -1.79 -9.06 6.80
CA GLU A 238 -0.84 -9.33 5.71
C GLU A 238 -1.56 -9.52 4.37
N ALA A 239 -0.83 -9.32 3.28
CA ALA A 239 -1.19 -9.87 1.99
C ALA A 239 -0.40 -11.15 1.77
N ARG A 240 -1.09 -12.30 1.79
CA ARG A 240 -0.48 -13.63 1.58
C ARG A 240 0.16 -13.75 0.20
N ASN A 241 0.98 -14.78 0.05
CA ASN A 241 1.66 -15.10 -1.19
C ASN A 241 0.68 -15.30 -2.35
N VAL A 242 0.94 -14.63 -3.47
CA VAL A 242 0.31 -14.99 -4.74
C VAL A 242 1.01 -16.24 -5.27
N THR A 243 0.25 -17.25 -5.64
CA THR A 243 0.79 -18.53 -6.15
C THR A 243 0.64 -18.68 -7.65
N LYS A 244 -0.41 -18.08 -8.24
CA LYS A 244 -0.69 -18.06 -9.69
C LYS A 244 -1.37 -16.76 -10.08
N GLY A 245 -1.20 -16.34 -11.34
CA GLY A 245 -1.76 -15.09 -11.84
C GLY A 245 -1.13 -13.83 -11.23
N ILE A 246 -1.85 -12.71 -11.33
CA ILE A 246 -1.40 -11.40 -10.83
C ILE A 246 -2.53 -10.76 -10.02
N LYS A 247 -2.19 -10.27 -8.82
CA LYS A 247 -3.10 -9.50 -7.96
C LYS A 247 -2.85 -8.00 -8.15
N TYR A 248 -3.89 -7.26 -8.52
CA TYR A 248 -3.92 -5.81 -8.60
C TYR A 248 -4.83 -5.23 -7.52
N VAL A 249 -4.37 -4.16 -6.87
CA VAL A 249 -5.10 -3.48 -5.80
C VAL A 249 -4.96 -1.97 -5.95
N PHE A 250 -6.07 -1.24 -5.91
CA PHE A 250 -6.09 0.19 -5.65
C PHE A 250 -6.12 0.41 -4.13
N ARG A 251 -5.33 1.35 -3.62
CA ARG A 251 -5.37 1.80 -2.22
C ARG A 251 -5.52 3.32 -2.14
N SER A 252 -6.37 3.74 -1.21
CA SER A 252 -6.36 5.07 -0.58
C SER A 252 -6.74 4.89 0.90
N ASP A 253 -6.82 5.98 1.65
CA ASP A 253 -7.21 5.96 3.06
C ASP A 253 -8.33 6.99 3.29
N VAL A 254 -9.31 6.69 4.15
CA VAL A 254 -10.46 7.55 4.42
C VAL A 254 -10.10 8.61 5.46
N VAL A 255 -10.33 9.87 5.11
CA VAL A 255 -10.04 11.06 5.90
C VAL A 255 -11.23 11.42 6.78
N PHE A 256 -10.98 11.75 8.03
CA PHE A 256 -11.96 12.24 8.98
C PHE A 256 -11.59 13.66 9.44
N ALA A 257 -12.62 14.47 9.74
CA ALA A 257 -12.49 15.82 10.29
C ALA A 257 -13.60 16.09 11.31
#